data_AF-S1S3R4-F1
#
_entry.id   AF-S1S3R4-F1
#
_cell.length_a   1.000
_cell.length_b   1.000
_cell.length_c   1.000
_cell.angle_alpha   90.00
_cell.angle_beta   90.00
_cell.angle_gamma   90.00
#
_symmetry.space_group_name_H-M   'P 1'
#
loop_
_entity.id
_entity.type
_entity.pdbx_description
1 polymer ?
#
loop_
_entity_poly.entity_id
_entity_poly.type
_entity_poly.pdbx_seq_one_letter_code
_entity_poly.pdbx_strand_id
1 'polypeptide(L)'
;MTDPAYKPRTVICIGDIHGYITKLVNLWSNLQSKIDPESFNTATIIFLGDYCDRGPDTRKVIDFLVYLPKQYPNQKHVFLSGNHDFAFAGFVGVLPGEFEAKDTWEEYADNEEREGWYKGEGYEKMHLQGRRWSGWIKAKFNAAKGLEYKGSIYDAAPTFESYGVSHGSAGNAWFFLLLLFWMVGFFHIWLCL
;
A
#
# COMPACT_ATOMS: atom_id res chain seq x y z
N MET A 1 26.18 -31.80 14.04
CA MET A 1 25.62 -32.51 12.87
C MET A 1 24.18 -32.06 12.75
N THR A 2 23.80 -31.42 11.64
CA THR A 2 22.39 -31.04 11.40
C THR A 2 21.60 -32.32 11.14
N ASP A 3 20.46 -32.45 11.81
CA ASP A 3 19.50 -33.53 11.57
C ASP A 3 19.17 -33.59 10.07
N PRO A 4 19.36 -34.72 9.37
CA PRO A 4 19.00 -34.86 7.97
C PRO A 4 17.50 -34.64 7.68
N ALA A 5 16.64 -34.61 8.71
CA ALA A 5 15.23 -34.22 8.60
C ALA A 5 14.97 -32.71 8.73
N TYR A 6 15.98 -31.89 9.06
CA TYR A 6 15.82 -30.45 9.20
C TYR A 6 15.71 -29.77 7.83
N LYS A 7 14.48 -29.36 7.47
CA LYS A 7 14.22 -28.52 6.31
C LYS A 7 14.08 -27.05 6.75
N PRO A 8 14.94 -26.12 6.29
CA PRO A 8 14.79 -24.71 6.64
C PRO A 8 13.46 -24.18 6.10
N ARG A 9 12.84 -23.27 6.85
CA ARG A 9 11.58 -22.64 6.45
C ARG A 9 11.78 -21.81 5.19
N THR A 10 10.90 -21.99 4.20
CA THR A 10 10.89 -21.15 3.00
C THR A 10 10.44 -19.73 3.35
N VAL A 11 11.20 -18.75 2.90
CA VAL A 11 10.88 -17.32 3.03
C VAL A 11 10.76 -16.72 1.63
N ILE A 12 9.67 -16.02 1.37
CA ILE A 12 9.36 -15.42 0.08
C ILE A 12 9.18 -13.91 0.29
N CYS A 13 10.01 -13.11 -0.35
CA CYS A 13 9.88 -11.66 -0.35
C CYS A 13 9.27 -11.20 -1.68
N ILE A 14 8.15 -10.48 -1.63
CA ILE A 14 7.41 -9.98 -2.78
C ILE A 14 7.55 -8.46 -2.80
N GLY A 15 8.16 -7.94 -3.87
CA GLY A 15 8.32 -6.50 -4.09
C GLY A 15 7.03 -5.77 -4.45
N ASP A 16 7.19 -4.53 -4.87
CA ASP A 16 6.11 -3.57 -5.14
C ASP A 16 5.05 -4.13 -6.10
N ILE A 17 3.78 -3.93 -5.76
CA ILE A 17 2.65 -4.48 -6.52
C ILE A 17 1.96 -3.39 -7.34
N HIS A 18 1.84 -2.18 -6.79
CA HIS A 18 1.30 -1.00 -7.46
C HIS A 18 0.01 -1.25 -8.24
N GLY A 19 -1.00 -1.83 -7.60
CA GLY A 19 -2.31 -2.05 -8.21
C GLY A 19 -2.33 -3.02 -9.40
N TYR A 20 -1.25 -3.78 -9.68
CA TYR A 20 -1.21 -4.74 -10.78
C TYR A 20 -1.65 -6.14 -10.36
N ILE A 21 -2.96 -6.32 -10.13
CA ILE A 21 -3.53 -7.60 -9.68
C ILE A 21 -3.14 -8.79 -10.56
N THR A 22 -3.11 -8.64 -11.89
CA THR A 22 -2.72 -9.73 -12.80
C THR A 22 -1.28 -10.17 -12.58
N LYS A 23 -0.36 -9.24 -12.27
CA LYS A 23 1.04 -9.58 -11.96
C LYS A 23 1.12 -10.33 -10.64
N LEU A 24 0.38 -9.89 -9.63
CA LEU A 24 0.31 -10.53 -8.32
C LEU A 24 -0.23 -11.97 -8.42
N VAL A 25 -1.35 -12.17 -9.09
CA VAL A 25 -1.96 -13.51 -9.28
C VAL A 25 -1.04 -14.44 -10.05
N ASN A 26 -0.42 -13.95 -11.13
CA ASN A 26 0.53 -14.74 -11.91
C ASN A 26 1.78 -15.10 -11.11
N LEU A 27 2.33 -14.16 -10.32
CA LEU A 27 3.44 -14.43 -9.42
C LEU A 27 3.05 -15.49 -8.38
N TRP A 28 1.89 -15.36 -7.75
CA TRP A 28 1.40 -16.31 -6.76
C TRP A 28 1.27 -17.72 -7.34
N SER A 29 0.65 -17.86 -8.52
CA SER A 29 0.53 -19.14 -9.23
C SER A 29 1.90 -19.75 -9.59
N ASN A 30 2.86 -18.91 -10.00
CA ASN A 30 4.23 -19.35 -10.26
C ASN A 30 4.94 -19.83 -8.98
N LEU A 31 4.71 -19.17 -7.84
CA LEU A 31 5.29 -19.61 -6.56
C LEU A 31 4.70 -20.96 -6.13
N GLN A 32 3.38 -21.13 -6.25
CA GLN A 32 2.69 -22.39 -5.93
C GLN A 32 3.17 -23.57 -6.78
N SER A 33 3.52 -23.33 -8.05
CA SER A 33 3.98 -24.38 -8.96
C SER A 33 5.48 -24.68 -8.82
N LYS A 34 6.30 -23.70 -8.44
CA LYS A 34 7.76 -23.85 -8.38
C LYS A 34 8.28 -24.29 -7.01
N ILE A 35 7.54 -24.02 -5.94
CA ILE A 35 7.93 -24.38 -4.57
C ILE A 35 7.21 -25.67 -4.20
N ASP A 36 7.90 -26.58 -3.53
CA ASP A 36 7.25 -27.81 -3.08
C ASP A 36 6.04 -27.52 -2.19
N PRO A 37 4.93 -28.27 -2.32
CA PRO A 37 3.67 -27.94 -1.64
C PRO A 37 3.78 -27.82 -0.11
N GLU A 38 4.62 -28.64 0.52
CA GLU A 38 4.82 -28.64 1.97
C GLU A 38 5.54 -27.37 2.45
N SER A 39 6.60 -26.97 1.75
CA SER A 39 7.32 -25.73 2.04
C SER A 39 6.49 -24.50 1.72
N PHE A 40 5.72 -24.54 0.64
CA PHE A 40 4.81 -23.45 0.30
C PHE A 40 3.73 -23.30 1.38
N ASN A 41 3.10 -24.39 1.82
CA ASN A 41 2.06 -24.38 2.85
C ASN A 41 2.53 -23.79 4.20
N THR A 42 3.82 -23.92 4.52
CA THR A 42 4.39 -23.42 5.79
C THR A 42 5.29 -22.18 5.61
N ALA A 43 5.32 -21.59 4.41
CA ALA A 43 6.21 -20.48 4.10
C ALA A 43 5.97 -19.24 4.98
N THR A 44 7.00 -18.40 5.10
CA THR A 44 6.83 -17.00 5.52
C THR A 44 6.80 -16.14 4.26
N ILE A 45 5.70 -15.43 4.06
CA ILE A 45 5.50 -14.51 2.94
C ILE A 45 5.66 -13.08 3.47
N ILE A 46 6.61 -12.33 2.91
CA ILE A 46 6.88 -10.95 3.26
C ILE A 46 6.59 -10.08 2.04
N PHE A 47 5.52 -9.31 2.12
CA PHE A 47 5.23 -8.27 1.14
C PHE A 47 5.96 -6.99 1.54
N LEU A 48 6.71 -6.42 0.60
CA LEU A 48 7.65 -5.33 0.86
C LEU A 48 7.02 -3.92 0.82
N GLY A 49 5.71 -3.83 0.58
CA GLY A 49 4.98 -2.57 0.48
C GLY A 49 4.59 -2.19 -0.95
N ASP A 50 4.16 -0.94 -1.10
CA ASP A 50 3.74 -0.30 -2.34
C ASP A 50 2.66 -1.12 -3.08
N TYR A 51 1.54 -1.32 -2.40
CA TYR A 51 0.39 -2.08 -2.90
C TYR A 51 -0.50 -1.23 -3.80
N CYS A 52 -0.61 0.06 -3.49
CA CYS A 52 -1.43 1.03 -4.18
C CYS A 52 -0.67 1.82 -5.26
N ASP A 53 -1.43 2.63 -6.00
CA ASP A 53 -0.98 3.61 -7.00
C ASP A 53 -0.39 3.01 -8.27
N ARG A 54 -0.25 3.87 -9.30
CA ARG A 54 0.27 3.58 -10.65
C ARG A 54 -0.57 2.60 -11.47
N GLY A 55 -0.86 1.40 -10.97
CA GLY A 55 -1.70 0.40 -11.61
C GLY A 55 -3.19 0.55 -11.28
N PRO A 56 -4.07 -0.06 -12.09
CA PRO A 56 -5.50 0.26 -12.09
C PRO A 56 -6.34 -0.45 -11.03
N ASP A 57 -5.82 -1.49 -10.39
CA ASP A 57 -6.63 -2.44 -9.61
C ASP A 57 -6.22 -2.51 -8.12
N THR A 58 -5.84 -1.38 -7.51
CA THR A 58 -5.45 -1.31 -6.08
C THR A 58 -6.45 -2.03 -5.18
N ARG A 59 -7.76 -1.76 -5.34
CA ARG A 59 -8.81 -2.45 -4.58
C ARG A 59 -8.70 -3.97 -4.63
N LYS A 60 -8.52 -4.55 -5.83
CA LYS A 60 -8.41 -6.01 -6.00
C LYS A 60 -7.11 -6.57 -5.41
N VAL A 61 -6.02 -5.79 -5.45
CA VAL A 61 -4.76 -6.15 -4.76
C VAL A 61 -5.00 -6.25 -3.26
N ILE A 62 -5.60 -5.23 -2.64
CA ILE A 62 -5.91 -5.26 -1.21
C ILE A 62 -6.85 -6.42 -0.86
N ASP A 63 -7.91 -6.63 -1.64
CA ASP A 63 -8.83 -7.77 -1.46
C ASP A 63 -8.09 -9.12 -1.50
N PHE A 64 -7.16 -9.29 -2.45
CA PHE A 64 -6.32 -10.49 -2.55
C PHE A 64 -5.49 -10.69 -1.28
N LEU A 65 -4.76 -9.65 -0.85
CA LEU A 65 -3.87 -9.71 0.32
C LEU A 65 -4.63 -10.00 1.62
N VAL A 66 -5.79 -9.37 1.82
CA VAL A 66 -6.66 -9.59 2.99
C VAL A 66 -7.17 -11.04 3.06
N TYR A 67 -7.40 -11.67 1.91
CA TYR A 67 -7.91 -13.04 1.85
C TYR A 67 -6.83 -14.13 2.05
N LEU A 68 -5.55 -13.79 1.85
CA LEU A 68 -4.44 -14.76 1.93
C LEU A 68 -4.36 -15.55 3.25
N PRO A 69 -4.42 -14.94 4.45
CA PRO A 69 -4.33 -15.69 5.70
C PRO A 69 -5.45 -16.72 5.87
N LYS A 70 -6.64 -16.43 5.32
CA LYS A 70 -7.76 -17.38 5.33
C LYS A 70 -7.53 -18.54 4.36
N GLN A 71 -6.90 -18.29 3.21
CA GLN A 71 -6.59 -19.32 2.22
C GLN A 71 -5.41 -20.19 2.62
N TYR A 72 -4.43 -19.62 3.32
CA TYR A 72 -3.20 -20.30 3.71
C TYR A 72 -2.95 -20.13 5.21
N PRO A 73 -3.75 -20.78 6.08
CA PRO A 73 -3.69 -20.60 7.53
C PRO A 73 -2.37 -21.08 8.16
N ASN A 74 -1.60 -21.92 7.45
CA ASN A 74 -0.31 -22.43 7.89
C ASN A 74 0.87 -21.54 7.46
N GLN A 75 0.62 -20.55 6.59
CA GLN A 75 1.62 -19.56 6.21
C GLN A 75 1.65 -18.41 7.21
N LYS A 76 2.84 -17.82 7.37
CA LYS A 76 2.98 -16.52 8.05
C LYS A 76 2.99 -15.43 6.99
N HIS A 77 2.10 -14.46 7.09
CA HIS A 77 2.06 -13.30 6.19
C HIS A 77 2.53 -12.05 6.93
N VAL A 78 3.47 -11.33 6.34
CA VAL A 78 3.97 -10.03 6.80
C VAL A 78 3.75 -9.03 5.68
N PHE A 79 3.20 -7.87 6.02
CA PHE A 79 2.89 -6.82 5.05
C PHE A 79 3.55 -5.53 5.52
N LEU A 80 4.65 -5.15 4.87
CA LEU A 80 5.31 -3.89 5.18
C LEU A 80 4.50 -2.72 4.61
N SER A 81 4.61 -1.55 5.24
CA SER A 81 4.07 -0.32 4.66
C SER A 81 5.11 0.30 3.75
N GLY A 82 4.82 0.38 2.46
CA GLY A 82 5.57 1.22 1.53
C GLY A 82 5.28 2.70 1.77
N ASN A 83 6.01 3.57 1.07
CA ASN A 83 5.77 5.01 1.15
C ASN A 83 4.44 5.39 0.49
N HIS A 84 4.00 4.64 -0.52
CA HIS A 84 2.67 4.85 -1.13
C HIS A 84 1.55 4.43 -0.17
N ASP A 85 1.67 3.29 0.49
CA ASP A 85 0.65 2.79 1.42
C ASP A 85 0.53 3.69 2.66
N PHE A 86 1.67 4.17 3.18
CA PHE A 86 1.70 5.14 4.28
C PHE A 86 0.98 6.43 3.89
N ALA A 87 1.25 6.94 2.70
CA ALA A 87 0.61 8.16 2.21
C ALA A 87 -0.90 7.96 2.01
N PHE A 88 -1.32 6.81 1.47
CA PHE A 88 -2.72 6.44 1.35
C PHE A 88 -3.41 6.32 2.73
N ALA A 89 -2.78 5.65 3.70
CA ALA A 89 -3.27 5.57 5.08
C ALA A 89 -3.39 6.97 5.74
N GLY A 90 -2.45 7.88 5.43
CA GLY A 90 -2.49 9.28 5.83
C GLY A 90 -3.71 10.01 5.29
N PHE A 91 -4.05 9.81 4.01
CA PHE A 91 -5.24 10.39 3.41
C PHE A 91 -6.54 9.84 4.02
N VAL A 92 -6.60 8.53 4.25
CA VAL A 92 -7.77 7.86 4.84
C VAL A 92 -7.93 8.17 6.34
N GLY A 93 -6.89 8.69 6.99
CA GLY A 93 -6.93 9.08 8.40
C GLY A 93 -6.77 7.92 9.37
N VAL A 94 -5.99 6.89 8.98
CA VAL A 94 -5.77 5.66 9.76
C VAL A 94 -4.31 5.45 10.16
N LEU A 95 -3.48 6.49 10.08
CA LEU A 95 -2.10 6.42 10.56
C LEU A 95 -2.06 6.17 12.07
N PRO A 96 -1.21 5.26 12.55
CA PRO A 96 -1.03 5.02 13.98
C PRO A 96 -0.16 6.12 14.61
N GLY A 97 -0.37 6.32 15.92
CA GLY A 97 0.43 7.26 16.72
C GLY A 97 -0.17 8.66 16.81
N GLU A 98 0.36 9.45 17.74
CA GLU A 98 0.02 10.86 17.90
C GLU A 98 1.08 11.70 17.17
N PHE A 99 0.62 12.62 16.32
CA PHE A 99 1.47 13.58 15.63
C PHE A 99 0.70 14.87 15.39
N GLU A 100 1.40 16.00 15.42
CA GLU A 100 0.84 17.28 14.97
C GLU A 100 1.00 17.39 13.46
N ALA A 101 -0.12 17.39 12.74
CA ALA A 101 -0.12 17.36 11.29
C ALA A 101 0.72 18.50 10.69
N LYS A 102 0.62 19.71 11.25
CA LYS A 102 1.32 20.90 10.77
C LYS A 102 2.85 20.76 10.82
N ASP A 103 3.38 20.14 11.87
CA ASP A 103 4.82 19.92 12.05
C ASP A 103 5.39 19.08 10.89
N THR A 104 4.58 18.17 10.35
CA THR A 104 4.99 17.32 9.21
C THR A 104 5.05 18.08 7.89
N TRP A 105 4.45 19.28 7.81
CA TRP A 105 4.34 20.05 6.57
C TRP A 105 5.52 21.02 6.37
N GLU A 106 6.08 21.54 7.46
CA GLU A 106 6.99 22.70 7.43
C GLU A 106 8.21 22.49 6.54
N GLU A 107 8.87 21.34 6.65
CA GLU A 107 10.07 21.00 5.88
C GLU A 107 9.84 21.08 4.36
N TYR A 108 8.62 20.78 3.90
CA TYR A 108 8.28 20.69 2.48
C TYR A 108 7.34 21.80 2.00
N ALA A 109 7.07 22.82 2.82
CA ALA A 109 6.05 23.84 2.55
C ALA A 109 6.21 24.50 1.16
N ASP A 110 7.45 24.73 0.72
CA ASP A 110 7.77 25.32 -0.59
C ASP A 110 7.30 24.45 -1.78
N ASN A 111 7.03 23.16 -1.56
CA ASN A 111 6.51 22.26 -2.58
C ASN A 111 4.97 22.31 -2.72
N GLU A 112 4.25 22.92 -1.77
CA GLU A 112 2.78 22.86 -1.70
C GLU A 112 2.14 23.34 -3.00
N GLU A 113 2.63 24.45 -3.55
CA GLU A 113 2.07 25.00 -4.79
C GLU A 113 2.31 24.08 -5.99
N ARG A 114 3.53 23.55 -6.14
CA ARG A 114 3.91 22.70 -7.27
C ARG A 114 3.15 21.38 -7.26
N GLU A 115 3.05 20.78 -6.07
CA GLU A 115 2.43 19.47 -5.87
C GLU A 115 0.90 19.56 -5.68
N GLY A 116 0.39 20.77 -5.45
CA GLY A 116 -1.03 21.04 -5.27
C GLY A 116 -1.64 20.22 -4.14
N TRP A 117 -1.02 20.29 -2.95
CA TRP A 117 -1.44 19.47 -1.81
C TRP A 117 -2.94 19.57 -1.53
N TYR A 118 -3.51 18.47 -1.08
CA TYR A 118 -4.93 18.40 -0.73
C TYR A 118 -5.30 19.43 0.34
N LYS A 119 -6.41 20.12 0.10
CA LYS A 119 -7.00 21.15 0.97
C LYS A 119 -8.51 20.93 1.17
N GLY A 120 -8.99 19.71 0.91
CA GLY A 120 -10.39 19.34 1.14
C GLY A 120 -10.63 18.89 2.58
N GLU A 121 -11.79 18.29 2.86
CA GLU A 121 -12.22 17.93 4.22
C GLU A 121 -11.16 17.12 5.00
N GLY A 122 -10.88 17.55 6.23
CA GLY A 122 -9.98 16.84 7.15
C GLY A 122 -8.49 17.06 6.93
N TYR A 123 -8.09 17.86 5.95
CA TYR A 123 -6.67 18.11 5.65
C TYR A 123 -5.92 18.72 6.84
N GLU A 124 -6.58 19.45 7.73
CA GLU A 124 -5.98 20.14 8.88
C GLU A 124 -5.33 19.17 9.88
N LYS A 125 -5.77 17.92 9.89
CA LYS A 125 -5.27 16.84 10.75
C LYS A 125 -4.48 15.79 9.95
N MET A 126 -4.26 16.02 8.67
CA MET A 126 -3.68 15.04 7.76
C MET A 126 -2.15 15.16 7.72
N HIS A 127 -1.46 14.04 7.87
CA HIS A 127 -0.02 13.97 7.67
C HIS A 127 0.36 14.47 6.27
N LEU A 128 1.52 15.14 6.12
CA LEU A 128 2.00 15.69 4.85
C LEU A 128 1.82 14.73 3.68
N GLN A 129 2.28 13.49 3.84
CA GLN A 129 2.23 12.51 2.76
C GLN A 129 0.80 12.20 2.28
N GLY A 130 -0.19 12.20 3.17
CA GLY A 130 -1.61 12.08 2.77
C GLY A 130 -2.06 13.26 1.90
N ARG A 131 -1.62 14.47 2.25
CA ARG A 131 -1.92 15.68 1.49
C ARG A 131 -1.23 15.69 0.11
N ARG A 132 0.01 15.19 0.04
CA ARG A 132 0.77 15.03 -1.22
C ARG A 132 0.17 13.95 -2.12
N TRP A 133 -0.26 12.84 -1.53
CA TRP A 133 -0.82 11.68 -2.22
C TRP A 133 -2.15 11.99 -2.90
N SER A 134 -3.02 12.75 -2.22
CA SER A 134 -4.32 13.18 -2.75
C SER A 134 -4.30 14.55 -3.44
N GLY A 135 -3.11 15.16 -3.58
CA GLY A 135 -2.92 16.46 -4.22
C GLY A 135 -3.07 16.41 -5.74
N TRP A 136 -3.17 17.58 -6.36
CA TRP A 136 -3.21 17.76 -7.81
C TRP A 136 -1.91 18.39 -8.29
N ILE A 137 -1.01 17.56 -8.83
CA ILE A 137 0.29 18.05 -9.29
C ILE A 137 0.12 18.97 -10.51
N LYS A 138 0.68 20.18 -10.43
CA LYS A 138 0.60 21.16 -11.53
C LYS A 138 1.48 20.75 -12.71
N ALA A 139 2.58 20.06 -12.44
CA ALA A 139 3.46 19.51 -13.46
C ALA A 139 2.79 18.28 -14.11
N LYS A 140 2.50 18.36 -15.41
CA LYS A 140 1.87 17.25 -16.13
C LYS A 140 2.82 16.09 -16.42
N PHE A 141 4.12 16.35 -16.48
CA PHE A 141 5.12 15.38 -16.92
C PHE A 141 6.19 15.13 -15.87
N ASN A 142 6.49 13.85 -15.62
CA ASN A 142 7.61 13.41 -14.82
C ASN A 142 8.80 13.11 -15.73
N ALA A 143 9.75 14.04 -15.80
CA ALA A 143 10.95 13.89 -16.63
C ALA A 143 11.81 12.67 -16.25
N ALA A 144 11.82 12.26 -14.97
CA ALA A 144 12.60 11.11 -14.52
C ALA A 144 11.96 9.78 -14.93
N LYS A 145 10.63 9.70 -15.00
CA LYS A 145 9.89 8.51 -15.40
C LYS A 145 9.52 8.48 -16.90
N GLY A 146 9.66 9.61 -17.60
CA GLY A 146 9.25 9.74 -18.99
C GLY A 146 7.73 9.63 -19.21
N LEU A 147 6.92 9.88 -18.18
CA LEU A 147 5.48 9.64 -18.15
C LEU A 147 4.72 10.81 -17.54
N GLU A 148 3.45 10.94 -17.89
CA GLU A 148 2.54 11.88 -17.22
C GLU A 148 2.17 11.39 -15.82
N TYR A 149 2.08 12.32 -14.87
CA TYR A 149 1.61 11.99 -13.52
C TYR A 149 0.14 11.62 -13.55
N LYS A 150 -0.23 10.62 -12.75
CA LYS A 150 -1.64 10.23 -12.58
C LYS A 150 -2.25 10.91 -11.36
N GLY A 151 -2.66 12.17 -11.53
CA GLY A 151 -3.32 12.99 -10.51
C GLY A 151 -2.36 13.69 -9.55
N SER A 152 -1.55 12.92 -8.81
CA SER A 152 -0.62 13.44 -7.79
C SER A 152 0.82 13.04 -8.05
N ILE A 153 1.75 13.56 -7.24
CA ILE A 153 3.16 13.15 -7.27
C ILE A 153 3.36 11.64 -6.98
N TYR A 154 2.37 11.01 -6.36
CA TYR A 154 2.33 9.57 -6.06
C TYR A 154 1.70 8.72 -7.16
N ASP A 155 1.19 9.32 -8.25
CA ASP A 155 0.40 8.60 -9.26
C ASP A 155 -0.84 7.90 -8.64
N ALA A 156 -1.53 8.60 -7.72
CA ALA A 156 -2.61 8.07 -6.88
C ALA A 156 -3.98 7.97 -7.55
N ALA A 157 -4.23 8.67 -8.67
CA ALA A 157 -5.54 8.67 -9.32
C ALA A 157 -6.09 7.25 -9.62
N PRO A 158 -5.30 6.27 -10.10
CA PRO A 158 -5.75 4.90 -10.31
C PRO A 158 -6.23 4.21 -9.03
N THR A 159 -5.65 4.57 -7.87
CA THR A 159 -6.15 4.08 -6.59
C THR A 159 -7.56 4.58 -6.36
N PHE A 160 -7.82 5.89 -6.43
CA PHE A 160 -9.17 6.45 -6.30
C PHE A 160 -10.16 5.80 -7.28
N GLU A 161 -9.78 5.69 -8.56
CA GLU A 161 -10.59 5.09 -9.62
C GLU A 161 -10.92 3.62 -9.34
N SER A 162 -9.98 2.85 -8.78
CA SER A 162 -10.19 1.44 -8.41
C SER A 162 -11.25 1.25 -7.31
N TYR A 163 -11.53 2.30 -6.52
CA TYR A 163 -12.61 2.34 -5.54
C TYR A 163 -13.87 3.06 -6.05
N GLY A 164 -13.90 3.46 -7.32
CA GLY A 164 -15.08 4.07 -7.96
C GLY A 164 -15.28 5.55 -7.64
N VAL A 165 -14.23 6.25 -7.21
CA VAL A 165 -14.27 7.68 -6.90
C VAL A 165 -13.27 8.46 -7.74
N SER A 166 -13.51 9.77 -7.92
CA SER A 166 -12.56 10.66 -8.62
C SER A 166 -11.34 10.95 -7.75
N HIS A 167 -10.20 11.21 -8.41
CA HIS A 167 -8.95 11.59 -7.73
C HIS A 167 -9.15 12.81 -6.82
N GLY A 168 -8.65 12.70 -5.58
CA GLY A 168 -8.77 13.75 -4.56
C GLY A 168 -10.17 13.91 -3.98
N SER A 169 -11.11 13.01 -4.28
CA SER A 169 -12.43 13.03 -3.64
C SER A 169 -12.33 12.55 -2.19
N ALA A 170 -12.90 13.30 -1.24
CA ALA A 170 -13.13 12.84 0.13
C ALA A 170 -14.18 11.72 0.23
N GLY A 171 -14.80 11.36 -0.90
CA GLY A 171 -15.95 10.46 -1.01
C GLY A 171 -15.84 9.25 -0.10
N ASN A 172 -16.77 9.17 0.87
CA ASN A 172 -16.92 8.14 1.88
C ASN A 172 -15.61 7.44 2.28
N ALA A 173 -14.72 8.14 2.98
CA ALA A 173 -13.61 7.55 3.73
C ALA A 173 -14.03 6.28 4.52
N TRP A 174 -15.29 6.18 4.92
CA TRP A 174 -15.93 4.99 5.49
C TRP A 174 -15.82 3.70 4.65
N PHE A 175 -15.87 3.77 3.31
CA PHE A 175 -15.65 2.60 2.43
C PHE A 175 -14.20 2.11 2.46
N PHE A 176 -13.24 3.03 2.65
CA PHE A 176 -11.82 2.72 2.78
C PHE A 176 -11.47 2.20 4.19
N LEU A 177 -12.09 2.76 5.23
CA LEU A 177 -11.87 2.39 6.63
C LEU A 177 -12.29 0.95 6.96
N LEU A 178 -13.41 0.46 6.42
CA LEU A 178 -13.92 -0.88 6.74
C LEU A 178 -12.98 -2.01 6.29
N LEU A 179 -12.20 -1.80 5.22
CA LEU A 179 -11.18 -2.73 4.75
C LEU A 179 -9.88 -2.63 5.55
N LEU A 180 -9.44 -1.40 5.87
CA LEU A 180 -8.20 -1.15 6.61
C LEU A 180 -8.33 -1.52 8.10
N PHE A 181 -9.47 -1.30 8.76
CA PHE A 181 -9.68 -1.76 10.14
C PHE A 181 -9.62 -3.29 10.28
N TRP A 182 -10.01 -4.03 9.23
CA TRP A 182 -9.80 -5.49 9.17
C TRP A 182 -8.32 -5.86 8.97
N MET A 183 -7.56 -5.02 8.25
CA MET A 183 -6.09 -5.11 8.22
C MET A 183 -5.53 -4.85 9.62
N VAL A 184 -5.85 -3.75 10.31
CA VAL A 184 -5.27 -3.44 11.64
C VAL A 184 -5.55 -4.54 12.69
N GLY A 185 -6.69 -5.23 12.62
CA GLY A 185 -6.99 -6.40 13.47
C GLY A 185 -6.07 -7.62 13.27
N PHE A 186 -5.52 -7.81 12.07
CA PHE A 186 -4.52 -8.84 11.75
C PHE A 186 -3.07 -8.32 11.77
N PHE A 187 -2.88 -7.01 11.60
CA PHE A 187 -1.59 -6.32 11.50
C PHE A 187 -1.09 -5.90 12.89
N HIS A 188 -1.06 -6.83 13.84
CA HIS A 188 -0.37 -6.66 15.14
C HIS A 188 1.17 -6.56 15.00
N ILE A 189 1.69 -6.45 13.77
CA ILE A 189 3.11 -6.28 13.46
C ILE A 189 3.29 -4.92 12.78
N TRP A 190 2.78 -3.87 13.41
CA TRP A 190 3.34 -2.53 13.29
C TRP A 190 4.29 -2.32 14.47
N LEU A 191 5.38 -3.08 14.52
CA LEU A 191 6.46 -2.82 15.46
C LEU A 191 7.79 -3.20 14.83
N CYS A 192 8.59 -2.16 14.59
CA CYS A 192 10.05 -2.13 14.57
C CYS A 192 10.78 -3.25 13.80
N LEU A 193 11.28 -2.88 12.62
CA LEU A 193 12.69 -3.09 12.31
C LEU A 193 13.36 -1.72 12.13
#